data_AF-A0A821MW98-F1
#
_entry.id   AF-A0A821MW98-F1
#
_cell.length_a   1.000
_cell.length_b   1.000
_cell.length_c   1.000
_cell.angle_alpha   90.00
_cell.angle_beta   90.00
_cell.angle_gamma   90.00
#
_symmetry.space_group_name_H-M   'P 1'
#
loop_
_entity.id
_entity.type
_entity.pdbx_description
1 polymer ?
#
loop_
_entity_poly.entity_id
_entity_poly.type
_entity_poly.pdbx_seq_one_letter_code
_entity_poly.pdbx_strand_id
1 'polypeptide(L)'
;AGGWFDVSNTRVYDNETLQLVFSTSKGLVAIAAALCVQRGLLNYSALVTRYWPEYGQKGKENTTVADILSHRAGVPDVSISSFDQYRNWTTMIDLLEQERPVWIPGHAQGYHALTYGWLVGEIVRRVDPQKRTIGEFIQDEIADRIQTEFYIGLPQEFEQRVSPLIFTDVEGIL
;
A
#
# COMPACT_ATOMS: atom_id res chain seq x y z
N ALA A 1 -8.86 3.99 24.93
CA ALA A 1 -8.81 5.42 25.33
C ALA A 1 -7.63 5.68 26.27
N GLY A 2 -6.86 6.73 26.02
CA GLY A 2 -5.76 7.19 26.86
C GLY A 2 -4.93 8.30 26.21
N GLY A 3 -4.59 9.35 26.98
CA GLY A 3 -3.87 10.52 26.47
C GLY A 3 -4.78 11.56 25.79
N TRP A 4 -4.18 12.41 24.97
CA TRP A 4 -4.85 13.53 24.31
C TRP A 4 -4.83 13.38 22.78
N PHE A 5 -5.87 13.89 22.12
CA PHE A 5 -6.04 13.87 20.68
C PHE A 5 -4.94 14.66 19.97
N ASP A 6 -4.50 15.77 20.57
CA ASP A 6 -3.42 16.61 20.08
C ASP A 6 -2.71 17.31 21.25
N VAL A 7 -1.72 18.15 20.93
CA VAL A 7 -0.89 18.88 21.92
C VAL A 7 -1.65 19.97 22.70
N SER A 8 -2.86 20.35 22.26
CA SER A 8 -3.67 21.35 23.00
C SER A 8 -4.21 20.79 24.31
N ASN A 9 -4.26 19.46 24.43
CA ASN A 9 -4.83 18.75 25.58
C ASN A 9 -6.29 19.16 25.88
N THR A 10 -7.05 19.53 24.85
CA THR A 10 -8.47 19.92 24.97
C THR A 10 -9.46 18.80 24.60
N ARG A 11 -9.00 17.82 23.81
CA ARG A 11 -9.79 16.64 23.39
C ARG A 11 -9.07 15.36 23.77
N VAL A 12 -9.78 14.40 24.35
CA VAL A 12 -9.22 13.11 24.77
C VAL A 12 -9.00 12.19 23.57
N TYR A 13 -7.93 11.40 23.59
CA TYR A 13 -7.77 10.29 22.65
C TYR A 13 -8.61 9.10 23.11
N ASP A 14 -9.71 8.84 22.41
CA ASP A 14 -10.70 7.83 22.75
C ASP A 14 -10.78 6.70 21.71
N ASN A 15 -11.84 5.90 21.76
CA ASN A 15 -12.02 4.76 20.86
C ASN A 15 -12.58 5.18 19.49
N GLU A 16 -12.99 6.42 19.30
CA GLU A 16 -13.45 6.96 18.01
C GLU A 16 -12.33 7.68 17.25
N THR A 17 -11.20 7.92 17.93
CA THR A 17 -10.02 8.57 17.36
C THR A 17 -9.31 7.65 16.35
N LEU A 18 -9.12 8.17 15.14
CA LEU A 18 -8.34 7.54 14.08
C LEU A 18 -6.89 8.03 14.14
N GLN A 19 -5.95 7.18 13.73
CA GLN A 19 -4.52 7.52 13.68
C GLN A 19 -3.88 6.97 12.41
N LEU A 20 -2.91 7.70 11.86
CA LEU A 20 -2.10 7.22 10.76
C LEU A 20 -1.20 6.08 11.22
N VAL A 21 -1.39 4.90 10.63
CA VAL A 21 -0.66 3.68 11.03
C VAL A 21 0.56 3.37 10.15
N PHE A 22 0.92 4.27 9.23
CA PHE A 22 2.06 4.15 8.32
C PHE A 22 2.18 2.75 7.68
N SER A 23 3.35 2.12 7.78
CA SER A 23 3.66 0.85 7.14
C SER A 23 2.89 -0.35 7.69
N THR A 24 2.19 -0.20 8.82
CA THR A 24 1.26 -1.22 9.32
C THR A 24 0.19 -1.56 8.28
N SER A 25 -0.18 -0.57 7.44
CA SER A 25 -1.09 -0.77 6.29
C SER A 25 -0.65 -1.87 5.33
N LYS A 26 0.66 -2.13 5.17
CA LYS A 26 1.18 -3.19 4.30
C LYS A 26 0.70 -4.58 4.72
N GLY A 27 0.43 -4.78 6.02
CA GLY A 27 -0.14 -6.02 6.54
C GLY A 27 -1.52 -6.30 5.94
N LEU A 28 -2.42 -5.30 5.92
CA LEU A 28 -3.75 -5.48 5.33
C LEU A 28 -3.70 -5.61 3.81
N VAL A 29 -2.80 -4.89 3.15
CA VAL A 29 -2.55 -5.05 1.70
C VAL A 29 -2.04 -6.47 1.37
N ALA A 30 -1.17 -7.05 2.22
CA ALA A 30 -0.72 -8.44 2.07
C ALA A 30 -1.86 -9.44 2.29
N ILE A 31 -2.73 -9.20 3.28
CA ILE A 31 -3.92 -10.04 3.55
C ILE A 31 -4.88 -9.97 2.35
N ALA A 32 -5.09 -8.81 1.74
CA ALA A 32 -5.91 -8.69 0.53
C ALA A 32 -5.39 -9.60 -0.61
N ALA A 33 -4.08 -9.59 -0.86
CA ALA A 33 -3.47 -10.51 -1.81
C ALA A 33 -3.62 -11.99 -1.40
N ALA A 34 -3.49 -12.30 -0.11
CA ALA A 34 -3.70 -13.66 0.41
C ALA A 34 -5.14 -14.15 0.23
N LEU A 35 -6.15 -13.28 0.40
CA LEU A 35 -7.55 -13.59 0.10
C LEU A 35 -7.76 -13.90 -1.39
N CYS A 36 -7.12 -13.14 -2.29
CA CYS A 36 -7.14 -13.44 -3.72
C CYS A 36 -6.51 -14.81 -4.02
N VAL A 37 -5.43 -15.18 -3.33
CA VAL A 37 -4.81 -16.52 -3.46
C VAL A 37 -5.74 -17.61 -2.94
N GLN A 38 -6.33 -17.42 -1.76
CA GLN A 38 -7.29 -18.37 -1.18
C GLN A 38 -8.47 -18.63 -2.12
N ARG A 39 -8.92 -17.61 -2.86
CA ARG A 39 -10.01 -17.70 -3.85
C ARG A 39 -9.57 -18.23 -5.21
N GLY A 40 -8.29 -18.56 -5.39
CA GLY A 40 -7.72 -19.05 -6.65
C GLY A 40 -7.58 -17.97 -7.74
N LEU A 41 -7.75 -16.70 -7.41
CA LEU A 41 -7.62 -15.56 -8.34
C LEU A 41 -6.15 -15.16 -8.56
N LEU A 42 -5.32 -15.36 -7.54
CA LEU A 42 -3.90 -15.03 -7.54
C LEU A 42 -3.06 -16.27 -7.20
N ASN A 43 -1.82 -16.34 -7.68
CA ASN A 43 -0.89 -17.40 -7.34
C ASN A 43 0.49 -16.80 -7.06
N TYR A 44 1.06 -17.09 -5.88
CA TYR A 44 2.36 -16.57 -5.45
C TYR A 44 3.51 -16.92 -6.40
N SER A 45 3.51 -18.13 -6.97
CA SER A 45 4.56 -18.59 -7.89
C SER A 45 4.34 -18.16 -9.33
N ALA A 46 3.19 -17.57 -9.66
CA ALA A 46 2.95 -17.07 -11.00
C ALA A 46 3.73 -15.77 -11.25
N LEU A 47 4.11 -15.57 -12.52
CA LEU A 47 4.65 -14.31 -12.99
C LEU A 47 3.61 -13.20 -12.85
N VAL A 48 4.06 -12.02 -12.46
CA VAL A 48 3.20 -10.82 -12.37
C VAL A 48 2.56 -10.51 -13.72
N THR A 49 3.29 -10.72 -14.81
CA THR A 49 2.86 -10.51 -16.20
C THR A 49 1.64 -11.33 -16.60
N ARG A 50 1.33 -12.43 -15.89
CA ARG A 50 0.07 -13.16 -16.06
C ARG A 50 -1.16 -12.32 -15.73
N TYR A 51 -1.03 -11.42 -14.77
CA TYR A 51 -2.12 -10.58 -14.25
C TYR A 51 -1.98 -9.13 -14.71
N TRP A 52 -0.74 -8.66 -14.86
CA TRP A 52 -0.36 -7.31 -15.22
C TRP A 52 0.71 -7.34 -16.33
N PRO A 53 0.31 -7.57 -17.60
CA PRO A 53 1.26 -7.72 -18.71
C PRO A 53 2.23 -6.55 -18.87
N GLU A 54 1.74 -5.32 -18.69
CA GLU A 54 2.50 -4.09 -18.87
C GLU A 54 3.64 -3.93 -17.84
N TYR A 55 3.58 -4.62 -16.70
CA TYR A 55 4.67 -4.66 -15.73
C TYR A 55 5.93 -5.34 -16.28
N GLY A 56 5.78 -6.28 -17.23
CA GLY A 56 6.83 -7.12 -17.79
C GLY A 56 7.76 -6.40 -18.75
N GLN A 57 8.24 -5.22 -18.37
CA GLN A 57 9.13 -4.40 -19.18
C GLN A 57 10.42 -4.10 -18.39
N LYS A 58 11.48 -3.75 -19.11
CA LYS A 58 12.74 -3.25 -18.54
C LYS A 58 13.44 -4.24 -17.59
N GLY A 59 13.29 -5.56 -17.80
CA GLY A 59 13.95 -6.58 -16.96
C GLY A 59 13.09 -7.12 -15.83
N LYS A 60 11.78 -6.87 -15.85
CA LYS A 60 10.79 -7.30 -14.84
C LYS A 60 9.93 -8.48 -15.30
N GLU A 61 10.25 -9.09 -16.45
CA GLU A 61 9.44 -10.12 -17.13
C GLU A 61 9.26 -11.38 -16.29
N ASN A 62 10.26 -11.70 -15.46
CA ASN A 62 10.32 -12.91 -14.64
C ASN A 62 9.95 -12.67 -13.16
N THR A 63 9.50 -11.47 -12.79
CA THR A 63 9.10 -11.18 -11.41
C THR A 63 7.87 -12.01 -11.05
N THR A 64 7.93 -12.73 -9.93
CA THR A 64 6.79 -13.47 -9.39
C THR A 64 5.95 -12.61 -8.44
N VAL A 65 4.71 -13.01 -8.19
CA VAL A 65 3.85 -12.38 -7.18
C VAL A 65 4.51 -12.45 -5.79
N ALA A 66 5.18 -13.56 -5.47
CA ALA A 66 5.94 -13.70 -4.23
C ALA A 66 7.09 -12.69 -4.13
N ASP A 67 7.77 -12.37 -5.23
CA ASP A 67 8.85 -11.38 -5.23
C ASP A 67 8.34 -9.97 -4.88
N ILE A 68 7.17 -9.57 -5.39
CA ILE A 68 6.55 -8.29 -4.99
C ILE A 68 6.23 -8.28 -3.49
N LEU A 69 5.53 -9.30 -3.01
CA LEU A 69 5.07 -9.37 -1.62
C LEU A 69 6.22 -9.47 -0.60
N SER A 70 7.39 -9.93 -1.02
CA SER A 70 8.57 -10.09 -0.18
C SER A 70 9.63 -9.02 -0.40
N HIS A 71 9.30 -7.91 -1.08
CA HIS A 71 10.22 -6.80 -1.35
C HIS A 71 11.45 -7.17 -2.21
N ARG A 72 11.28 -8.12 -3.13
CA ARG A 72 12.33 -8.62 -4.02
C ARG A 72 12.15 -8.18 -5.47
N ALA A 73 11.11 -7.41 -5.78
CA ALA A 73 10.79 -6.95 -7.13
C ALA A 73 11.76 -5.93 -7.74
N GLY A 74 12.70 -5.37 -6.96
CA GLY A 74 13.74 -4.49 -7.47
C GLY A 74 13.32 -3.04 -7.71
N VAL A 75 12.10 -2.64 -7.33
CA VAL A 75 11.55 -1.30 -7.59
C VAL A 75 11.13 -0.61 -6.28
N PRO A 76 12.06 -0.37 -5.34
CA PRO A 76 11.73 0.21 -4.04
C PRO A 76 11.24 1.66 -4.11
N ASP A 77 11.54 2.35 -5.21
CA ASP A 77 11.19 3.74 -5.48
C ASP A 77 11.01 3.99 -6.99
N VAL A 78 10.37 5.10 -7.35
CA VAL A 78 10.21 5.60 -8.73
C VAL A 78 10.50 7.10 -8.77
N SER A 79 11.02 7.59 -9.89
CA SER A 79 11.28 9.03 -10.04
C SER A 79 9.98 9.82 -10.19
N ILE A 80 9.64 10.60 -9.17
CA ILE A 80 8.50 11.55 -9.19
C ILE A 80 8.97 13.01 -9.30
N SER A 81 8.16 13.85 -9.95
CA SER A 81 8.40 15.29 -10.09
C SER A 81 7.65 16.14 -9.07
N SER A 82 6.59 15.60 -8.44
CA SER A 82 5.86 16.27 -7.36
C SER A 82 5.20 15.25 -6.42
N PHE A 83 4.98 15.67 -5.18
CA PHE A 83 4.30 14.82 -4.18
C PHE A 83 2.86 14.46 -4.59
N ASP A 84 2.20 15.29 -5.40
CA ASP A 84 0.86 15.01 -5.89
C ASP A 84 0.79 13.79 -6.81
N GLN A 85 1.91 13.39 -7.44
CA GLN A 85 1.94 12.16 -8.23
C GLN A 85 1.65 10.92 -7.39
N TYR A 86 2.05 10.88 -6.12
CA TYR A 86 1.69 9.78 -5.22
C TYR A 86 0.18 9.63 -5.05
N ARG A 87 -0.60 10.71 -5.21
CA ARG A 87 -2.06 10.65 -5.08
C ARG A 87 -2.74 10.13 -6.35
N ASN A 88 -2.04 10.10 -7.49
CA ASN A 88 -2.58 9.62 -8.75
C ASN A 88 -2.18 8.16 -8.99
N TRP A 89 -3.14 7.25 -8.84
CA TRP A 89 -2.90 5.82 -9.03
C TRP A 89 -2.34 5.50 -10.41
N THR A 90 -2.99 5.96 -11.47
CA THR A 90 -2.57 5.71 -12.85
C THR A 90 -1.14 6.18 -13.11
N THR A 91 -0.79 7.39 -12.67
CA THR A 91 0.58 7.91 -12.80
C THR A 91 1.59 7.01 -12.10
N MET A 92 1.31 6.54 -10.89
CA MET A 92 2.22 5.64 -10.17
C MET A 92 2.37 4.28 -10.87
N ILE A 93 1.28 3.74 -11.41
CA ILE A 93 1.31 2.48 -12.20
C ILE A 93 2.15 2.66 -13.46
N ASP A 94 1.93 3.73 -14.22
CA ASP A 94 2.70 4.03 -15.44
C ASP A 94 4.20 4.16 -15.15
N LEU A 95 4.57 4.82 -14.04
CA LEU A 95 5.95 4.95 -13.59
C LEU A 95 6.54 3.58 -13.21
N LEU A 96 5.82 2.75 -12.45
CA LEU A 96 6.27 1.42 -12.04
C LEU A 96 6.46 0.46 -13.23
N GLU A 97 5.60 0.55 -14.25
CA GLU A 97 5.76 -0.22 -15.49
C GLU A 97 7.06 0.16 -16.21
N GLN A 98 7.38 1.45 -16.25
CA GLN A 98 8.56 1.99 -16.95
C GLN A 98 9.86 1.94 -16.15
N GLU A 99 9.79 1.73 -14.83
CA GLU A 99 10.94 1.72 -13.94
C GLU A 99 11.87 0.53 -14.22
N ARG A 100 13.19 0.77 -14.18
CA ARG A 100 14.18 -0.30 -14.29
C ARG A 100 14.52 -0.79 -12.89
N PRO A 101 14.42 -2.09 -12.60
CA PRO A 101 14.69 -2.56 -11.25
C PRO A 101 16.17 -2.37 -10.91
N VAL A 102 16.46 -1.91 -9.69
CA VAL A 102 17.82 -1.60 -9.22
C VAL A 102 18.62 -2.86 -8.88
N TRP A 103 17.95 -4.02 -8.82
CA TRP A 103 18.53 -5.36 -8.83
C TRP A 103 17.65 -6.32 -9.64
N ILE A 104 18.18 -7.48 -10.04
CA ILE A 104 17.38 -8.50 -10.75
C ILE A 104 16.27 -9.00 -9.83
N PRO A 105 14.98 -8.91 -10.22
CA PRO A 105 13.87 -9.37 -9.39
C PRO A 105 14.10 -10.80 -8.88
N GLY A 106 13.86 -11.01 -7.59
CA GLY A 106 14.05 -12.32 -6.96
C GLY A 106 15.51 -12.69 -6.64
N HIS A 107 16.50 -11.83 -6.88
CA HIS A 107 17.91 -12.09 -6.49
C HIS A 107 18.36 -11.34 -5.23
N ALA A 108 17.68 -10.26 -4.85
CA ALA A 108 17.95 -9.50 -3.64
C ALA A 108 16.64 -8.99 -3.02
N GLN A 109 16.75 -8.37 -1.85
CA GLN A 109 15.63 -7.80 -1.11
C GLN A 109 16.00 -6.39 -0.66
N GLY A 110 15.07 -5.46 -0.84
CA GLY A 110 15.19 -4.09 -0.37
C GLY A 110 13.80 -3.50 -0.14
N TYR A 111 13.60 -2.87 1.02
CA TYR A 111 12.28 -2.47 1.46
C TYR A 111 11.62 -1.48 0.47
N HIS A 112 10.46 -1.88 -0.05
CA HIS A 112 9.64 -1.03 -0.92
C HIS A 112 8.77 -0.15 -0.03
N ALA A 113 9.40 0.87 0.57
CA ALA A 113 8.78 1.69 1.60
C ALA A 113 7.49 2.37 1.11
N LEU A 114 7.52 2.85 -0.14
CA LEU A 114 6.40 3.52 -0.79
C LEU A 114 5.74 2.59 -1.81
N THR A 115 6.49 2.09 -2.79
CA THR A 115 5.95 1.41 -3.99
C THR A 115 5.14 0.13 -3.70
N TYR A 116 5.31 -0.50 -2.54
CA TYR A 116 4.62 -1.75 -2.17
C TYR A 116 3.09 -1.66 -2.29
N GLY A 117 2.49 -0.56 -1.84
CA GLY A 117 1.03 -0.40 -1.85
C GLY A 117 0.45 -0.42 -3.27
N TRP A 118 1.12 0.28 -4.20
CA TRP A 118 0.74 0.30 -5.61
C TRP A 118 1.00 -1.05 -6.29
N LEU A 119 2.16 -1.66 -6.05
CA LEU A 119 2.53 -2.94 -6.66
C LEU A 119 1.54 -4.05 -6.31
N VAL A 120 1.26 -4.23 -5.01
CA VAL A 120 0.34 -5.28 -4.56
C VAL A 120 -1.10 -4.88 -4.88
N GLY A 121 -1.47 -3.62 -4.66
CA GLY A 121 -2.82 -3.13 -4.90
C GLY A 121 -3.23 -3.22 -6.38
N GLU A 122 -2.32 -3.01 -7.32
CA GLU A 122 -2.63 -3.12 -8.75
C GLU A 122 -2.87 -4.56 -9.16
N ILE A 123 -2.07 -5.50 -8.64
CA ILE A 123 -2.29 -6.94 -8.87
C ILE A 123 -3.65 -7.35 -8.30
N VAL A 124 -3.98 -6.94 -7.07
CA VAL A 124 -5.29 -7.20 -6.44
C VAL A 124 -6.42 -6.64 -7.29
N ARG A 125 -6.34 -5.36 -7.70
CA ARG A 125 -7.35 -4.71 -8.55
C ARG A 125 -7.53 -5.43 -9.89
N ARG A 126 -6.45 -5.93 -10.49
CA ARG A 126 -6.50 -6.64 -11.77
C ARG A 126 -7.13 -8.03 -11.64
N VAL A 127 -6.97 -8.73 -10.52
CA VAL A 127 -7.59 -10.05 -10.32
C VAL A 127 -8.96 -10.00 -9.64
N ASP A 128 -9.32 -8.89 -9.00
CA ASP A 128 -10.64 -8.67 -8.43
C ASP A 128 -11.71 -8.59 -9.53
N PRO A 129 -12.77 -9.42 -9.50
CA PRO A 129 -13.84 -9.35 -10.49
C PRO A 129 -14.55 -8.00 -10.54
N GLN A 130 -14.63 -7.29 -9.41
CA GLN A 130 -15.26 -5.97 -9.30
C GLN A 130 -14.33 -4.82 -9.65
N LYS A 131 -13.02 -5.09 -9.86
CA LYS A 131 -12.00 -4.08 -10.18
C LYS A 131 -11.93 -2.94 -9.16
N ARG A 132 -12.25 -3.24 -7.89
CA ARG A 132 -12.20 -2.28 -6.79
C ARG A 132 -10.78 -1.80 -6.55
N THR A 133 -10.66 -0.58 -6.06
CA THR A 133 -9.41 -0.08 -5.50
C THR A 133 -8.98 -0.95 -4.32
N ILE A 134 -7.70 -0.89 -3.95
CA ILE A 134 -7.20 -1.65 -2.79
C ILE A 134 -7.88 -1.22 -1.47
N GLY A 135 -8.28 0.06 -1.37
CA GLY A 135 -9.02 0.57 -0.21
C GLY A 135 -10.42 -0.03 -0.10
N GLU A 136 -11.20 0.03 -1.19
CA GLU A 136 -12.53 -0.58 -1.25
C GLU A 136 -12.47 -2.10 -1.02
N PHE A 137 -11.50 -2.79 -1.61
CA PHE A 137 -11.33 -4.23 -1.39
C PHE A 137 -11.06 -4.55 0.08
N ILE A 138 -10.14 -3.82 0.73
CA ILE A 138 -9.83 -4.02 2.15
C ILE A 138 -11.05 -3.67 3.02
N GLN A 139 -11.81 -2.63 2.67
CA GLN A 139 -13.03 -2.27 3.39
C GLN A 139 -14.03 -3.43 3.38
N ASP A 140 -14.43 -3.88 2.18
CA ASP A 140 -15.48 -4.89 1.99
C ASP A 140 -15.09 -6.29 2.49
N GLU A 141 -13.82 -6.67 2.28
CA GLU A 141 -13.37 -8.05 2.45
C GLU A 141 -12.70 -8.30 3.80
N ILE A 142 -12.26 -7.24 4.48
CA ILE A 142 -11.52 -7.34 5.75
C ILE A 142 -12.20 -6.49 6.82
N ALA A 143 -12.21 -5.16 6.67
CA ALA A 143 -12.58 -4.24 7.73
C ALA A 143 -14.03 -4.45 8.18
N ASP A 144 -14.96 -4.46 7.22
CA ASP A 144 -16.40 -4.66 7.48
C ASP A 144 -16.68 -6.07 8.02
N ARG A 145 -15.92 -7.07 7.58
CA ARG A 145 -16.09 -8.47 8.00
C ARG A 145 -15.74 -8.71 9.46
N ILE A 146 -14.79 -7.96 9.99
CA ILE A 146 -14.38 -8.02 11.41
C ILE A 146 -14.89 -6.83 12.22
N GLN A 147 -15.75 -6.00 11.62
CA GLN A 147 -16.38 -4.84 12.26
C GLN A 147 -15.35 -3.88 12.87
N THR A 148 -14.27 -3.59 12.12
CA THR A 148 -13.24 -2.64 12.50
C THR A 148 -13.19 -1.46 11.53
N GLU A 149 -12.71 -0.32 12.01
CA GLU A 149 -12.45 0.84 11.17
C GLU A 149 -11.00 0.83 10.69
N PHE A 150 -10.81 0.81 9.38
CA PHE A 150 -9.51 0.94 8.75
C PHE A 150 -9.69 1.48 7.33
N TYR A 151 -8.97 2.56 6.99
CA TYR A 151 -9.16 3.23 5.72
C TYR A 151 -7.85 3.34 4.93
N ILE A 152 -7.89 2.96 3.66
CA ILE A 152 -6.94 3.42 2.64
C ILE A 152 -7.74 4.32 1.69
N GLY A 153 -7.55 5.64 1.85
CA GLY A 153 -8.48 6.63 1.31
C GLY A 153 -9.60 6.90 2.32
N LEU A 154 -9.31 7.77 3.30
CA LEU A 154 -10.27 8.13 4.34
C LEU A 154 -11.41 9.00 3.76
N PRO A 155 -12.68 8.67 4.02
CA PRO A 155 -13.80 9.57 3.72
C PRO A 155 -13.68 10.91 4.44
N GLN A 156 -14.02 11.99 3.75
CA GLN A 156 -13.82 13.35 4.24
C GLN A 156 -14.55 13.63 5.56
N GLU A 157 -15.74 13.04 5.74
CA GLU A 157 -16.54 13.17 6.97
C GLU A 157 -15.83 12.66 8.23
N PHE A 158 -14.80 11.81 8.09
CA PHE A 158 -14.05 11.26 9.21
C PHE A 158 -12.71 11.99 9.46
N GLU A 159 -12.35 12.99 8.65
CA GLU A 159 -11.08 13.72 8.83
C GLU A 159 -10.94 14.32 10.23
N GLN A 160 -12.02 14.83 10.81
CA GLN A 160 -12.02 15.40 12.16
C GLN A 160 -11.70 14.37 13.26
N ARG A 161 -11.74 13.08 12.96
CA ARG A 161 -11.40 12.00 13.90
C ARG A 161 -9.91 11.66 13.87
N VAL A 162 -9.13 12.17 12.92
CA VAL A 162 -7.71 11.85 12.78
C VAL A 162 -6.88 12.71 13.73
N SER A 163 -6.24 12.06 14.71
CA SER A 163 -5.27 12.70 15.59
C SER A 163 -4.05 13.15 14.77
N PRO A 164 -3.61 14.42 14.86
CA PRO A 164 -2.45 14.90 14.12
C PRO A 164 -1.16 14.20 14.57
N LEU A 165 -0.25 13.96 13.61
CA LEU A 165 1.10 13.54 13.95
C LEU A 165 1.82 14.66 14.69
N ILE A 166 2.45 14.30 15.82
CA ILE A 166 3.30 15.22 16.57
C ILE A 166 4.73 15.00 16.09
N PHE A 167 5.25 15.97 15.35
CA PHE A 167 6.68 16.06 15.07
C PHE A 167 7.29 16.93 16.15
N THR A 168 8.21 16.36 16.93
CA THR A 168 9.09 17.18 17.76
C THR A 168 10.16 17.76 16.85
N ASP A 169 10.36 19.08 16.89
CA ASP A 169 11.54 19.70 16.29
C ASP A 169 12.77 19.07 16.94
N VAL A 170 13.45 18.20 16.20
CA VAL A 170 14.78 17.72 16.59
C VAL A 170 15.75 18.77 16.05
N GLU A 171 15.88 19.90 16.74
CA GLU A 171 17.04 20.77 16.54
C GLU A 171 18.30 19.94 16.80
N GLY A 172 19.08 19.66 15.75
CA GLY A 172 20.46 19.17 15.89
C GLY A 172 20.77 17.71 15.53
N ILE A 173 19.93 16.99 14.77
CA ILE A 173 20.35 15.72 14.15
C ILE A 173 20.01 15.69 12.66
N LEU A 174 20.71 16.53 11.89
CA LEU A 174 21.18 16.26 10.52
C LEU A 174 22.53 16.94 10.33
#